data_AF-A0A8T0CJU6-F1
#
_entry.id   AF-A0A8T0CJU6-F1
#
_cell.length_a   1.000
_cell.length_b   1.000
_cell.length_c   1.000
_cell.angle_alpha   90.00
_cell.angle_beta   90.00
_cell.angle_gamma   90.00
#
_symmetry.space_group_name_H-M   'P 1'
#
loop_
_entity.id
_entity.type
_entity.pdbx_description
1 polymer ?
#
loop_
_entity_poly.entity_id
_entity_poly.type
_entity_poly.pdbx_seq_one_letter_code
_entity_poly.pdbx_strand_id
1 'polypeptide(L)'
;MTSLSFFFVFVPFLSFILLAINLLLSPHLPYQEKNSAFECGFHSFLGQNRTQFSISFFIFALLFLLFDLEILLVYPYVVSAYTNAVYGLIVMLVFFLVLTLGFVFELGKNALKIDSRQMANLQTKTNKKFTFIK
;
A
#
# COMPACT_ATOMS: atom_id res chain seq x y z
N MET A 1 10.36 -23.75 28.56
CA MET A 1 9.91 -23.10 27.31
C MET A 1 8.79 -22.16 27.68
N THR A 2 8.98 -20.85 27.51
CA THR A 2 7.89 -19.88 27.78
C THR A 2 6.78 -20.12 26.76
N SER A 3 5.51 -19.90 27.14
CA SER A 3 4.37 -20.02 26.22
C SER A 3 4.59 -19.21 24.93
N LEU A 4 5.25 -18.06 25.03
CA LEU A 4 5.64 -17.24 23.88
C LEU A 4 6.60 -17.97 22.92
N SER A 5 7.68 -18.56 23.43
CA SER A 5 8.62 -19.34 22.61
C SER A 5 7.94 -20.53 21.92
N PHE A 6 6.95 -21.13 22.57
CA PHE A 6 6.17 -22.22 21.99
C PHE A 6 5.34 -21.75 20.79
N PHE A 7 4.60 -20.64 20.90
CA PHE A 7 3.77 -20.13 19.80
C PHE A 7 4.60 -19.69 18.59
N PHE A 8 5.75 -19.03 18.81
CA PHE A 8 6.63 -18.60 17.72
C PHE A 8 7.15 -19.76 16.86
N VAL A 9 7.36 -20.93 17.45
CA VAL A 9 7.82 -22.12 16.73
C VAL A 9 6.62 -22.90 16.16
N PHE A 10 5.56 -23.04 16.94
CA PHE A 10 4.41 -23.86 16.58
C PHE A 10 3.65 -23.35 15.35
N VAL A 11 3.43 -22.05 15.23
CA VAL A 11 2.66 -21.45 14.11
C VAL A 11 3.30 -21.71 12.73
N PRO A 12 4.58 -21.37 12.48
CA PRO A 12 5.20 -21.67 11.20
C PRO A 12 5.34 -23.18 10.98
N PHE A 13 5.64 -23.95 12.03
CA PHE A 13 5.77 -25.40 11.93
C PHE A 13 4.46 -26.06 11.48
N LEU A 14 3.33 -25.66 12.05
CA LEU A 14 2.01 -26.13 11.64
C LEU A 14 1.69 -25.74 10.19
N SER A 15 2.06 -24.52 9.76
CA SER A 15 1.90 -24.08 8.38
C SER A 15 2.68 -24.97 7.40
N PHE A 16 3.92 -25.33 7.73
CA PHE A 16 4.73 -26.25 6.93
C PHE A 16 4.15 -27.67 6.89
N ILE A 17 3.62 -28.18 8.02
CA ILE A 17 2.95 -29.49 8.05
C ILE A 17 1.75 -29.50 7.13
N LEU A 18 0.88 -28.48 7.19
CA LEU A 18 -0.30 -28.40 6.34
C LEU A 18 0.07 -28.31 4.85
N LEU A 19 1.13 -27.57 4.52
CA LEU A 19 1.66 -27.51 3.16
C LEU A 19 2.20 -28.87 2.70
N ALA A 20 2.94 -29.58 3.55
CA ALA A 20 3.49 -30.90 3.24
C ALA A 20 2.39 -31.95 3.04
N ILE A 21 1.35 -31.92 3.88
CA ILE A 21 0.15 -32.76 3.73
C ILE A 21 -0.54 -32.47 2.41
N ASN A 22 -0.72 -31.18 2.05
CA ASN A 22 -1.31 -30.82 0.77
C ASN A 22 -0.47 -31.34 -0.41
N LEU A 23 0.85 -31.18 -0.37
CA LEU A 23 1.73 -31.64 -1.44
C LEU A 23 1.73 -33.17 -1.59
N LEU A 24 1.60 -33.91 -0.48
CA LEU A 24 1.63 -35.38 -0.49
C LEU A 24 0.28 -36.01 -0.89
N LEU A 25 -0.85 -35.43 -0.45
CA LEU A 25 -2.18 -35.99 -0.72
C LEU A 25 -2.88 -35.38 -1.95
N SER A 26 -2.46 -34.20 -2.42
CA SER A 26 -3.14 -33.54 -3.55
C SER A 26 -2.84 -34.23 -4.89
N PRO A 27 -3.86 -34.51 -5.72
CA PRO A 27 -3.66 -35.07 -7.05
C PRO A 27 -2.94 -34.07 -7.96
N HIS A 28 -1.72 -34.42 -8.38
CA HIS A 28 -0.91 -33.59 -9.26
C HIS A 28 -1.07 -34.00 -10.73
N LEU A 29 -2.04 -33.39 -11.43
CA LEU A 29 -2.21 -33.49 -12.89
C LEU A 29 -1.81 -32.17 -13.58
N PRO A 30 -0.53 -32.01 -13.98
CA PRO A 30 -0.09 -30.86 -14.76
C PRO A 30 -0.45 -31.06 -16.24
N TYR A 31 -1.09 -30.06 -16.85
CA TYR A 31 -1.32 -29.98 -18.29
C TYR A 31 -0.92 -28.59 -18.77
N GLN A 32 -0.56 -28.45 -20.05
CA GLN A 32 0.03 -27.20 -20.58
C GLN A 32 -0.86 -25.98 -20.32
N GLU A 33 -2.16 -26.09 -20.60
CA GLU A 33 -3.14 -25.02 -20.35
C GLU A 33 -3.36 -24.70 -18.86
N LYS A 34 -3.10 -25.65 -17.94
CA LYS A 34 -3.17 -25.42 -16.48
C LYS A 34 -2.01 -24.56 -15.98
N ASN A 35 -0.88 -24.76 -16.63
CA ASN A 35 0.40 -24.19 -16.23
C ASN A 35 0.66 -22.84 -16.92
N SER A 36 -0.11 -22.50 -17.96
CA SER A 36 -0.13 -21.18 -18.57
C SER A 36 -1.01 -20.21 -17.80
N ALA A 37 -0.72 -18.90 -17.91
CA ALA A 37 -1.60 -17.87 -17.37
C ALA A 37 -2.97 -17.93 -18.05
N PHE A 38 -4.04 -17.74 -17.27
CA PHE A 38 -5.38 -17.67 -17.81
C PHE A 38 -5.54 -16.37 -18.61
N GLU A 39 -5.60 -16.48 -19.94
CA GLU A 39 -5.80 -15.36 -20.85
C GLU A 39 -7.03 -15.61 -21.72
N CYS A 40 -7.85 -14.59 -21.96
CA CYS A 40 -9.03 -14.68 -22.83
C CYS A 40 -8.65 -14.66 -24.32
N GLY A 41 -7.82 -15.62 -24.75
CA GLY A 41 -7.50 -15.88 -26.16
C GLY A 41 -6.40 -15.03 -26.80
N PHE A 42 -5.71 -14.17 -26.04
CA PHE A 42 -4.58 -13.37 -26.53
C PHE A 42 -3.36 -13.58 -25.64
N HIS A 43 -2.24 -13.97 -26.26
CA HIS A 43 -0.95 -14.06 -25.58
C HIS A 43 -0.48 -12.67 -25.14
N SER A 44 -0.13 -12.50 -23.86
CA SER A 44 0.54 -11.29 -23.38
C SER A 44 1.73 -10.93 -24.29
N PHE A 45 1.71 -9.72 -24.85
CA PHE A 45 2.77 -9.24 -25.74
C PHE A 45 4.14 -9.35 -25.04
N LEU A 46 5.02 -10.22 -25.55
CA LEU A 46 6.36 -10.54 -25.02
C LEU A 46 7.37 -9.36 -25.01
N GLY A 47 6.91 -8.12 -25.18
CA GLY A 47 7.77 -6.93 -25.34
C GLY A 47 7.66 -5.87 -24.25
N GLN A 48 6.61 -5.89 -23.39
CA GLN A 48 6.39 -4.83 -22.39
C GLN A 48 6.02 -5.40 -21.01
N ASN A 49 7.03 -5.66 -20.18
CA ASN A 49 6.85 -6.05 -18.77
C ASN A 49 6.56 -4.86 -17.83
N ARG A 50 6.44 -3.64 -18.38
CA ARG A 50 6.15 -2.41 -17.62
C ARG A 50 4.78 -1.90 -18.03
N THR A 51 3.82 -2.07 -17.14
CA THR A 51 2.49 -1.48 -17.30
C THR A 51 2.53 0.00 -16.92
N GLN A 52 1.72 0.82 -17.59
CA GLN A 52 1.57 2.23 -17.23
C GLN A 52 0.78 2.32 -15.91
N PHE A 53 1.44 2.77 -14.85
CA PHE A 53 0.79 3.09 -13.57
C PHE A 53 0.83 4.59 -13.32
N SER A 54 -0.16 5.11 -12.57
CA SER A 54 -0.17 6.52 -12.18
C SER A 54 0.83 6.76 -11.05
N ILE A 55 1.46 7.94 -11.06
CA ILE A 55 2.40 8.36 -10.02
C ILE A 55 1.74 8.44 -8.63
N SER A 56 0.42 8.64 -8.57
CA SER A 56 -0.33 8.75 -7.32
C SER A 56 -0.11 7.55 -6.40
N PHE A 57 -0.01 6.33 -6.93
CA PHE A 57 0.27 5.12 -6.14
C PHE A 57 1.63 5.17 -5.43
N PHE A 58 2.64 5.76 -6.08
CA PHE A 58 3.95 5.96 -5.48
C PHE A 58 3.89 7.00 -4.36
N ILE A 59 3.14 8.09 -4.55
CA ILE A 59 2.95 9.13 -3.54
C ILE A 59 2.25 8.56 -2.30
N PHE A 60 1.24 7.68 -2.47
CA PHE A 60 0.63 6.96 -1.35
C PHE A 60 1.64 6.13 -0.55
N ALA A 61 2.55 5.41 -1.22
CA ALA A 61 3.57 4.60 -0.55
C ALA A 61 4.58 5.47 0.22
N LEU A 62 5.01 6.59 -0.36
CA LEU A 62 5.93 7.53 0.28
C LEU A 62 5.30 8.18 1.51
N LEU A 63 4.02 8.56 1.40
CA LEU A 63 3.25 9.16 2.48
C LEU A 63 3.01 8.16 3.63
N PHE A 64 2.72 6.89 3.30
CA PHE A 64 2.64 5.81 4.30
C PHE A 64 3.95 5.66 5.06
N LEU A 65 5.10 5.67 4.36
CA LEU A 65 6.41 5.59 4.99
C LEU A 65 6.67 6.76 5.95
N LEU A 66 6.28 7.98 5.55
CA LEU A 66 6.46 9.16 6.39
C LEU A 66 5.60 9.09 7.67
N PHE A 67 4.35 8.65 7.55
CA PHE A 67 3.48 8.45 8.72
C PHE A 67 3.89 7.30 9.63
N ASP A 68 4.42 6.21 9.08
CA ASP A 68 4.98 5.12 9.90
C ASP A 68 6.17 5.63 10.73
N LEU A 69 7.05 6.42 10.11
CA LEU A 69 8.17 7.06 10.78
C LEU A 69 7.72 8.04 11.87
N GLU A 70 6.66 8.82 11.62
CA GLU A 70 6.06 9.72 12.63
C GLU A 70 5.66 8.95 13.89
N ILE A 71 4.92 7.86 13.74
CA ILE A 71 4.47 7.03 14.88
C ILE A 71 5.66 6.40 15.60
N LEU A 72 6.69 5.97 14.86
CA LEU A 72 7.92 5.45 15.44
C LEU A 72 8.63 6.50 16.31
N LEU A 73 8.67 7.77 15.89
CA LEU A 73 9.26 8.86 16.66
C LEU A 73 8.40 9.29 17.86
N VAL A 74 7.08 9.10 17.78
CA VAL A 74 6.15 9.29 18.90
C VAL A 74 6.37 8.26 20.00
N TYR A 75 6.74 7.03 19.64
CA TYR A 75 6.79 5.88 20.57
C TYR A 75 7.71 6.08 21.80
N PRO A 76 8.98 6.54 21.67
CA PRO A 76 9.85 6.77 22.82
C PRO A 76 9.28 7.75 23.83
N TYR A 77 8.60 8.80 23.37
CA TYR A 77 7.93 9.75 24.26
C TYR A 77 6.80 9.07 25.04
N VAL A 78 5.97 8.27 24.37
CA VAL A 78 4.87 7.54 25.03
C VAL A 78 5.39 6.60 26.12
N VAL A 79 6.48 5.88 25.85
CA VAL A 79 7.11 4.97 26.83
C VAL A 79 7.73 5.72 28.02
N SER A 80 8.25 6.93 27.80
CA SER A 80 8.95 7.74 28.82
C SER A 80 8.17 8.98 29.28
N ALA A 81 6.84 8.97 29.09
CA ALA A 81 5.99 10.13 29.37
C ALA A 81 6.07 10.60 30.83
N TYR A 82 6.26 9.65 31.76
CA TYR A 82 6.41 9.94 33.18
C TYR A 82 7.68 10.74 33.51
N THR A 83 8.80 10.46 32.85
CA THR A 83 10.09 11.11 33.14
C THR A 83 10.24 12.45 32.43
N ASN A 84 9.71 12.55 31.20
CA ASN A 84 9.83 13.75 30.38
C ASN A 84 8.74 14.81 30.65
N ALA A 85 7.67 14.44 31.35
CA ALA A 85 6.58 15.31 31.79
C ALA A 85 6.11 16.28 30.68
N VAL A 86 5.86 17.55 31.04
CA VAL A 86 5.32 18.57 30.13
C VAL A 86 6.34 19.01 29.08
N TYR A 87 7.64 18.96 29.39
CA TYR A 87 8.69 19.37 28.45
C TYR A 87 8.73 18.44 27.23
N GLY A 88 8.72 17.13 27.44
CA GLY A 88 8.64 16.15 26.35
C GLY A 88 7.38 16.29 25.52
N LEU A 89 6.24 16.58 26.17
CA LEU A 89 4.95 16.79 25.51
C LEU A 89 5.01 17.96 24.51
N ILE A 90 5.61 19.09 24.91
CA ILE A 90 5.72 20.27 24.05
C ILE A 90 6.59 19.98 22.82
N VAL A 91 7.76 19.36 23.03
CA VAL A 91 8.67 19.00 21.91
C VAL A 91 7.97 18.05 20.93
N MET A 92 7.24 17.07 21.45
CA MET A 92 6.46 16.13 20.66
C MET A 92 5.32 16.78 19.88
N LEU A 93 4.57 17.69 20.51
CA LEU A 93 3.48 18.41 19.84
C LEU A 93 4.00 19.31 18.73
N VAL A 94 5.13 20.00 18.95
CA VAL A 94 5.77 20.81 17.90
C VAL A 94 6.21 19.93 16.73
N PHE A 95 6.83 18.78 17.00
CA PHE A 95 7.24 17.84 15.97
C PHE A 95 6.05 17.32 15.14
N PHE A 96 4.99 16.87 15.80
CA PHE A 96 3.74 16.40 15.16
C PHE A 96 3.08 17.52 14.34
N LEU A 97 3.07 18.75 14.83
CA LEU A 97 2.51 19.90 14.12
C LEU A 97 3.26 20.17 12.81
N VAL A 98 4.59 20.13 12.81
CA VAL A 98 5.38 20.34 11.59
C VAL A 98 5.11 19.26 10.54
N LEU A 99 5.02 17.99 10.94
CA LEU A 99 4.73 16.88 10.01
C LEU A 99 3.30 16.94 9.47
N THR A 100 2.32 17.18 10.33
CA THR A 100 0.92 17.33 9.91
C THR A 100 0.70 18.49 8.95
N LEU A 101 1.42 19.61 9.11
CA LEU A 101 1.41 20.70 8.13
C LEU A 101 1.94 20.27 6.75
N GLY A 102 3.02 19.48 6.72
CA GLY A 102 3.54 18.88 5.49
C GLY A 102 2.50 18.00 4.79
N PHE A 103 1.81 17.16 5.56
CA PHE A 103 0.74 16.30 5.04
C PHE A 103 -0.45 17.11 4.49
N VAL A 104 -0.90 18.15 5.21
CA VAL A 104 -2.00 19.03 4.77
C VAL A 104 -1.63 19.73 3.45
N PHE A 105 -0.37 20.15 3.29
CA PHE A 105 0.11 20.74 2.05
C PHE A 105 0.02 19.76 0.86
N GLU A 106 0.41 18.49 1.06
CA GLU A 106 0.32 17.46 0.02
C GLU A 106 -1.13 17.16 -0.39
N LEU A 107 -2.06 17.13 0.59
CA LEU A 107 -3.49 17.01 0.34
C LEU A 107 -4.02 18.18 -0.51
N GLY A 108 -3.63 19.41 -0.18
CA GLY A 108 -4.02 20.61 -0.92
C GLY A 108 -3.57 20.60 -2.39
N LYS A 109 -2.46 19.92 -2.69
CA LYS A 109 -1.96 19.73 -4.06
C LYS A 109 -2.70 18.64 -4.85
N ASN A 110 -3.72 18.00 -4.28
CA ASN A 110 -4.45 16.89 -4.89
C ASN A 110 -3.54 15.74 -5.37
N ALA A 111 -2.37 15.56 -4.76
CA ALA A 111 -1.38 14.56 -5.17
C ALA A 111 -1.89 13.11 -5.04
N LEU A 112 -2.91 12.92 -4.19
CA LEU A 112 -3.56 11.65 -3.90
C LEU A 112 -4.76 11.36 -4.82
N LYS A 113 -5.09 12.28 -5.73
CA LYS A 113 -6.21 12.09 -6.65
C LYS A 113 -5.84 11.01 -7.68
N ILE A 114 -6.74 10.03 -7.81
CA ILE A 114 -6.63 9.00 -8.83
C ILE A 114 -7.54 9.42 -9.99
N ASP A 115 -6.94 10.02 -11.01
CA ASP A 115 -7.67 10.40 -12.22
C ASP A 115 -7.84 9.19 -13.15
N SER A 116 -9.09 8.90 -13.51
CA SER A 116 -9.38 7.94 -14.57
C SER A 116 -9.26 8.63 -15.93
N ARG A 117 -8.68 7.97 -16.93
CA ARG A 117 -8.63 8.51 -18.31
C ARG A 117 -10.03 8.78 -18.90
N GLN A 118 -11.07 8.14 -18.35
CA GLN A 118 -12.46 8.37 -18.73
C GLN A 118 -12.96 9.76 -18.29
N MET A 119 -12.52 10.28 -17.13
CA MET A 119 -12.86 11.62 -16.65
C MET A 119 -12.31 12.71 -17.59
N ALA A 120 -11.09 12.56 -18.09
CA ALA A 120 -10.48 13.49 -19.05
C ALA A 120 -11.22 13.54 -20.39
N ASN A 121 -11.69 12.39 -20.88
CA ASN A 121 -12.48 12.31 -22.12
C ASN A 121 -13.89 12.91 -21.96
N LEU A 122 -14.49 12.82 -20.78
CA LEU A 122 -15.79 13.44 -20.50
C LEU A 122 -15.70 14.97 -20.53
N GLN A 123 -14.67 15.56 -19.93
CA GLN A 123 -14.46 17.03 -19.91
C GLN A 123 -14.20 17.62 -21.30
N THR A 124 -13.41 16.95 -22.14
CA THR A 124 -13.19 17.40 -23.52
C THR A 124 -14.46 17.35 -24.34
N LYS A 125 -15.30 16.32 -24.16
CA LYS A 125 -16.57 16.18 -24.89
C LYS A 125 -17.61 17.21 -24.47
N THR A 126 -17.72 17.56 -23.18
CA THR A 126 -18.60 18.65 -22.72
C THR A 126 -18.12 20.01 -23.22
N ASN A 127 -16.81 20.28 -23.20
CA ASN A 127 -16.28 21.54 -23.74
C ASN A 127 -16.57 21.70 -25.24
N LYS A 128 -16.32 20.65 -26.04
CA LYS A 128 -16.60 20.65 -27.48
C LYS A 128 -18.08 20.82 -27.79
N LYS A 129 -18.98 20.22 -26.99
CA LYS A 129 -20.43 20.39 -27.12
C LYS A 129 -20.86 21.82 -26.82
N PHE A 130 -20.23 22.46 -25.83
CA PHE A 130 -20.50 23.86 -25.49
C PHE A 130 -20.00 24.85 -26.56
N THR A 131 -18.87 24.57 -27.22
CA THR A 131 -18.40 25.35 -28.38
C THR A 131 -19.24 25.14 -29.64
N PHE A 132 -20.00 24.05 -29.72
CA PHE A 132 -20.85 23.73 -30.89
C PHE A 132 -22.29 24.29 -30.77
N ILE A 133 -22.71 24.66 -29.56
CA ILE A 133 -24.06 25.22 -29.28
C ILE A 133 -24.02 26.77 -29.24
N LYS A 134 -22.83 27.37 -29.33
CA LYS A 134 -22.61 28.81 -29.38
C LYS A 134 -22.16 29.22 -30.77
#